data_AF-A0A3P3Z6E0-F1
#
_entry.id   AF-A0A3P3Z6E0-F1
#
_cell.length_a   1.000
_cell.length_b   1.000
_cell.length_c   1.000
_cell.angle_alpha   90.00
_cell.angle_beta   90.00
_cell.angle_gamma   90.00
#
_symmetry.space_group_name_H-M   'P 1'
#
loop_
_entity.id
_entity.type
_entity.pdbx_description
1 polymer ?
#
loop_
_entity_poly.entity_id
_entity_poly.type
_entity_poly.pdbx_seq_one_letter_code
_entity_poly.pdbx_strand_id
1 'polypeptide(L)'
;MPTSSGIDPTKLREVIRVLKTVGHVAMAESLEVEWGMRPDTTSHAKSVKKTRKSLLRKSRESSKARGTAVPSLPSTAVAPFPLQVTSQRRLVVTCIGDKADLWGPYADPEDAKCSIAPLFDYGAGLLRDHYVEYLEHPVSFASVHPYEKQNPPSNLPWRHFELKVFYEVGKTGSEAKKEFEFVKGDLIGRRYRVDVPIDDATFSRTVRCYDEQTGQSVCLKIIRNSKSFLDQSFDELRALTCVNNAGDADAYCVVRLLDYFYFREHLVLVTELLLDNLYEYARKLDVVQRCAYFTLARLQRIVRQVLTALKLIHSLSLIHCDIKPENIAFKSVAECDVKVLDLGSSCYITDTLSSYVQSRSYRAPEVILGCKYGPAVDIWSLGATAAELATGTVLFNVESVPTMLASIASVCGPIPAEMLQEGRNTSLYVTKHGAFYDYEDEQLVFHFPSEPPDAAVLFGFDDHDYVDFVRLCLTLDAALRPSAAQLLDHPFLTKKYAE
;
A
#
# COMPACT_ATOMS: atom_id res chain seq x y z
N MET A 1 -1.28 2.19 -38.30
CA MET A 1 -1.34 3.46 -37.55
C MET A 1 -2.74 4.03 -37.73
N PRO A 2 -3.63 4.00 -36.73
CA PRO A 2 -4.94 4.61 -36.88
C PRO A 2 -4.80 6.14 -36.90
N THR A 3 -5.53 6.79 -37.81
CA THR A 3 -5.55 8.23 -38.04
C THR A 3 -6.23 8.99 -36.90
N SER A 4 -5.78 10.23 -36.68
CA SER A 4 -6.02 11.16 -35.57
C SER A 4 -7.46 11.67 -35.32
N SER A 5 -8.51 10.92 -35.69
CA SER A 5 -9.89 11.42 -35.69
C SER A 5 -10.82 10.71 -34.70
N GLY A 6 -10.44 10.60 -33.42
CA GLY A 6 -11.32 9.99 -32.41
C GLY A 6 -10.99 10.21 -30.93
N ILE A 7 -9.93 10.94 -30.60
CA ILE A 7 -9.53 11.17 -29.20
C ILE A 7 -10.03 12.55 -28.76
N ASP A 8 -10.81 12.56 -27.67
CA ASP A 8 -11.33 13.76 -27.01
C ASP A 8 -10.16 14.66 -26.53
N PRO A 9 -10.03 15.90 -27.04
CA PRO A 9 -8.96 16.83 -26.67
C PRO A 9 -8.91 17.16 -25.17
N THR A 10 -10.01 16.92 -24.45
CA THR A 10 -10.12 17.13 -23.01
C THR A 10 -9.43 16.00 -22.25
N LYS A 11 -9.67 14.75 -22.67
CA LYS A 11 -9.00 13.56 -22.11
C LYS A 11 -7.51 13.55 -22.42
N LEU A 12 -7.11 13.98 -23.60
CA LEU A 12 -5.69 14.07 -23.96
C LEU A 12 -4.94 15.08 -23.07
N ARG A 13 -5.56 16.24 -22.77
CA ARG A 13 -4.99 17.23 -21.83
C ARG A 13 -4.88 16.68 -20.42
N GLU A 14 -5.82 15.85 -20.01
CA GLU A 14 -5.79 15.19 -18.70
C GLU A 14 -4.68 14.15 -18.63
N VAL A 15 -4.49 13.34 -19.68
CA VAL A 15 -3.37 12.39 -19.81
C VAL A 15 -2.03 13.12 -19.80
N ILE A 16 -1.88 14.22 -20.55
CA ILE A 16 -0.67 15.04 -20.57
C ILE A 16 -0.39 15.66 -19.19
N ARG A 17 -1.43 16.13 -18.50
CA ARG A 17 -1.30 16.66 -17.13
C ARG A 17 -0.84 15.57 -16.18
N VAL A 18 -1.45 14.39 -16.22
CA VAL A 18 -1.07 13.24 -15.39
C VAL A 18 0.39 12.85 -15.69
N LEU A 19 0.78 12.72 -16.95
CA LEU A 19 2.17 12.39 -17.34
C LEU A 19 3.18 13.41 -16.80
N LYS A 20 2.85 14.70 -16.78
CA LYS A 20 3.69 15.74 -16.17
C LYS A 20 3.74 15.60 -14.65
N THR A 21 2.61 15.31 -14.01
CA THR A 21 2.52 15.11 -12.56
C THR A 21 3.26 13.85 -12.09
N VAL A 22 3.35 12.81 -12.93
CA VAL A 22 4.08 11.57 -12.62
C VAL A 22 5.52 11.55 -13.18
N GLY A 23 6.07 12.71 -13.58
CA GLY A 23 7.48 12.86 -13.95
C GLY A 23 7.86 12.45 -15.39
N HIS A 24 6.90 12.00 -16.20
CA HIS A 24 7.09 11.66 -17.62
C HIS A 24 7.01 12.89 -18.54
N VAL A 25 7.78 13.94 -18.20
CA VAL A 25 7.71 15.24 -18.88
C VAL A 25 8.06 15.14 -20.37
N ALA A 26 9.11 14.40 -20.74
CA ALA A 26 9.52 14.23 -22.14
C ALA A 26 8.44 13.54 -23.00
N MET A 27 7.72 12.57 -22.42
CA MET A 27 6.62 11.88 -23.10
C MET A 27 5.40 12.79 -23.24
N ALA A 28 5.08 13.57 -22.21
CA ALA A 28 4.02 14.56 -22.24
C ALA A 28 4.29 15.66 -23.31
N GLU A 29 5.54 16.11 -23.42
CA GLU A 29 5.95 17.10 -24.42
C GLU A 29 5.91 16.54 -25.85
N SER A 30 6.32 15.28 -26.04
CA SER A 30 6.20 14.60 -27.35
C SER A 30 4.74 14.50 -27.80
N LEU A 31 3.82 14.15 -26.88
CA LEU A 31 2.38 14.09 -27.14
C LEU A 31 1.78 15.48 -27.43
N GLU A 32 2.24 16.53 -26.73
CA GLU A 32 1.81 17.91 -27.00
C GLU A 32 2.19 18.39 -28.42
N VAL A 33 3.35 17.96 -28.94
CA VAL A 33 3.83 18.29 -30.30
C VAL A 33 3.13 17.46 -31.37
N GLU A 34 3.05 16.14 -31.18
CA GLU A 34 2.41 15.23 -32.13
C GLU A 34 0.93 15.57 -32.38
N TRP A 35 0.26 16.11 -31.37
CA TRP A 35 -1.17 16.47 -31.42
C TRP A 35 -1.42 17.98 -31.62
N GLY A 36 -0.38 18.75 -31.96
CA GLY A 36 -0.51 20.18 -32.32
C GLY A 36 -1.03 21.08 -31.19
N MET A 37 -0.84 20.68 -29.92
CA MET A 37 -1.30 21.44 -28.75
C MET A 37 -0.30 22.52 -28.31
N ARG A 38 0.90 22.55 -28.90
CA ARG A 38 1.85 23.67 -28.85
C ARG A 38 2.20 24.15 -30.27
N PRO A 39 2.46 25.45 -30.49
CA PRO A 39 3.08 25.91 -31.73
C PRO A 39 4.52 25.37 -31.80
N ASP A 40 4.90 24.86 -32.96
CA ASP A 40 6.20 24.27 -33.26
C ASP A 40 7.37 25.24 -32.91
N THR A 41 8.15 24.91 -31.88
CA THR A 41 9.25 25.75 -31.36
C THR A 41 10.55 25.62 -32.14
N THR A 42 10.49 25.28 -33.43
CA THR A 42 11.66 25.31 -34.33
C THR A 42 11.94 26.71 -34.92
N SER A 43 11.16 27.74 -34.59
CA SER A 43 11.32 29.10 -35.17
C SER A 43 11.75 30.23 -34.20
N HIS A 44 11.86 30.00 -32.89
CA HIS A 44 12.05 31.09 -31.90
C HIS A 44 13.48 31.33 -31.40
N ALA A 45 14.49 30.69 -32.01
CA ALA A 45 15.91 30.90 -31.68
C ALA A 45 16.54 32.21 -32.23
N LYS A 46 15.75 33.18 -32.74
CA LYS A 46 16.29 34.40 -33.38
C LYS A 46 15.89 35.76 -32.79
N SER A 47 15.10 35.84 -31.70
CA SER A 47 14.57 37.14 -31.24
C SER A 47 14.82 37.55 -29.77
N VAL A 48 15.77 36.93 -29.06
CA VAL A 48 16.13 37.38 -27.68
C VAL A 48 17.62 37.73 -27.54
N LYS A 49 18.30 38.06 -28.65
CA LYS A 49 19.66 38.64 -28.66
C LYS A 49 19.70 40.17 -28.76
N LYS A 50 18.57 40.85 -28.67
CA LYS A 50 18.50 42.32 -28.56
C LYS A 50 17.70 42.67 -27.31
N THR A 51 18.23 43.62 -26.55
CA THR A 51 17.59 44.21 -25.34
C THR A 51 17.90 43.55 -24.00
N ARG A 52 19.18 43.34 -23.70
CA ARG A 52 19.70 43.71 -22.36
C ARG A 52 21.17 44.11 -22.44
N LYS A 53 21.42 45.11 -23.28
CA LYS A 53 22.66 45.89 -23.33
C LYS A 53 22.28 47.36 -23.15
N SER A 54 21.91 47.74 -21.93
CA SER A 54 21.88 49.13 -21.46
C SER A 54 21.47 49.11 -19.99
N LEU A 55 22.47 49.09 -19.11
CA LEU A 55 22.51 49.78 -17.82
C LEU A 55 23.90 49.49 -17.21
N LEU A 56 24.84 50.41 -17.51
CA LEU A 56 25.93 50.92 -16.66
C LEU A 56 26.76 49.89 -15.85
N ARG A 57 28.00 49.52 -16.19
CA ARG A 57 29.28 50.27 -16.34
C ARG A 57 29.87 50.84 -15.02
N LYS A 58 30.98 50.20 -14.60
CA LYS A 58 32.19 50.63 -13.81
C LYS A 58 32.37 49.71 -12.59
N SER A 59 33.43 48.90 -12.46
CA SER A 59 34.88 49.21 -12.32
C SER A 59 35.70 47.93 -12.64
N ARG A 60 36.66 47.86 -13.58
CA ARG A 60 38.14 48.10 -13.46
C ARG A 60 38.75 47.53 -12.16
N GLU A 61 39.79 46.69 -12.14
CA GLU A 61 41.06 46.59 -12.91
C GLU A 61 41.70 45.18 -12.69
N SER A 62 42.26 44.51 -13.71
CA SER A 62 43.71 44.21 -13.96
C SER A 62 44.39 43.27 -12.92
N SER A 63 45.14 42.19 -13.20
CA SER A 63 46.17 41.97 -14.22
C SER A 63 46.63 40.49 -14.33
N LYS A 64 46.85 40.07 -15.58
CA LYS A 64 47.87 39.16 -16.16
C LYS A 64 48.57 38.03 -15.36
N ALA A 65 48.46 36.86 -16.00
CA ALA A 65 49.29 35.65 -16.04
C ALA A 65 50.84 35.79 -16.02
N ARG A 66 51.52 34.74 -15.51
CA ARG A 66 52.51 33.89 -16.25
C ARG A 66 53.18 32.79 -15.40
N GLY A 67 53.44 31.64 -16.05
CA GLY A 67 54.44 30.59 -15.70
C GLY A 67 53.90 29.44 -14.83
N THR A 68 54.19 28.15 -15.02
CA THR A 68 55.16 27.38 -15.84
C THR A 68 54.74 25.87 -15.83
N ALA A 69 55.39 25.05 -16.65
CA ALA A 69 55.04 23.68 -17.09
C ALA A 69 55.11 22.52 -16.05
N VAL A 70 54.12 21.58 -16.16
CA VAL A 70 54.15 20.08 -16.33
C VAL A 70 54.94 19.18 -15.32
N PRO A 71 54.61 17.89 -15.03
CA PRO A 71 53.37 17.05 -15.14
C PRO A 71 52.95 16.33 -13.82
N SER A 72 51.68 15.93 -13.70
CA SER A 72 51.29 14.70 -12.95
C SER A 72 49.85 14.29 -13.24
N LEU A 73 49.65 13.11 -13.83
CA LEU A 73 48.53 12.21 -13.52
C LEU A 73 49.12 11.14 -12.57
N PRO A 74 48.40 10.59 -11.59
CA PRO A 74 46.97 10.26 -11.64
C PRO A 74 46.21 10.58 -10.32
N SER A 75 44.98 10.09 -10.23
CA SER A 75 44.03 10.19 -9.10
C SER A 75 43.06 11.37 -9.18
N THR A 76 41.99 11.15 -9.92
CA THR A 76 40.68 11.60 -9.46
C THR A 76 39.87 10.37 -9.11
N ALA A 77 40.27 9.67 -8.05
CA ALA A 77 39.25 9.11 -7.17
C ALA A 77 38.51 10.35 -6.64
N VAL A 78 37.35 10.65 -7.24
CA VAL A 78 36.45 11.65 -6.69
C VAL A 78 36.09 11.10 -5.31
N ALA A 79 36.61 11.74 -4.25
CA ALA A 79 36.20 11.40 -2.90
C ALA A 79 34.66 11.39 -2.88
N PRO A 80 34.02 10.34 -2.33
CA PRO A 80 32.57 10.24 -2.34
C PRO A 80 32.01 11.54 -1.80
N PHE A 81 31.05 12.12 -2.53
CA PHE A 81 30.37 13.34 -2.12
C PHE A 81 29.86 13.09 -0.69
N PRO A 82 30.30 13.85 0.33
CA PRO A 82 29.85 13.58 1.68
C PRO A 82 28.33 13.74 1.70
N LEU A 83 27.62 12.65 2.00
CA LEU A 83 26.16 12.62 2.00
C LEU A 83 25.65 13.72 2.94
N GLN A 84 25.08 14.77 2.36
CA GLN A 84 24.58 15.90 3.12
C GLN A 84 23.17 15.59 3.62
N VAL A 85 22.99 15.56 4.95
CA VAL A 85 21.68 15.37 5.57
C VAL A 85 20.78 16.57 5.25
N THR A 86 19.64 16.32 4.63
CA THR A 86 18.62 17.32 4.30
C THR A 86 17.46 17.29 5.30
N SER A 87 17.12 16.13 5.83
CA SER A 87 16.12 15.98 6.88
C SER A 87 16.32 14.72 7.72
N GLN A 88 15.77 14.72 8.93
CA GLN A 88 15.73 13.56 9.81
C GLN A 88 14.37 13.49 10.49
N ARG A 89 13.69 12.35 10.33
CA ARG A 89 12.39 12.05 10.94
C ARG A 89 12.49 10.73 11.72
N ARG A 90 11.44 10.39 12.48
CA ARG A 90 11.41 9.37 13.56
C ARG A 90 12.06 8.01 13.25
N LEU A 91 12.26 7.62 11.98
CA LEU A 91 12.94 6.39 11.57
C LEU A 91 13.80 6.54 10.31
N VAL A 92 13.93 7.76 9.76
CA VAL A 92 14.52 8.00 8.44
C VAL A 92 15.42 9.23 8.45
N VAL A 93 16.62 9.09 7.89
CA VAL A 93 17.56 10.17 7.58
C VAL A 93 17.62 10.35 6.06
N THR A 94 17.27 11.52 5.56
CA THR A 94 17.36 11.84 4.13
C THR A 94 18.64 12.61 3.82
N CYS A 95 19.32 12.22 2.75
CA CYS A 95 20.54 12.85 2.26
C CYS A 95 20.47 13.14 0.76
N ILE A 96 21.32 14.04 0.26
CA ILE A 96 21.52 14.19 -1.19
C ILE A 96 22.31 12.99 -1.73
N GLY A 97 21.77 12.33 -2.76
CA GLY A 97 22.36 11.16 -3.39
C GLY A 97 23.17 11.46 -4.66
N ASP A 98 23.92 10.46 -5.13
CA ASP A 98 24.68 10.51 -6.38
C ASP A 98 24.06 9.57 -7.43
N LYS A 99 23.83 10.09 -8.64
CA LYS A 99 23.27 9.33 -9.76
C LYS A 99 24.17 8.17 -10.19
N ALA A 100 25.47 8.23 -9.91
CA ALA A 100 26.39 7.14 -10.19
C ALA A 100 26.05 5.85 -9.42
N ASP A 101 25.23 5.94 -8.37
CA ASP A 101 24.81 4.79 -7.58
C ASP A 101 23.55 4.09 -8.08
N LEU A 102 22.84 4.71 -9.01
CA LEU A 102 21.65 4.11 -9.61
C LEU A 102 22.04 2.94 -10.52
N TRP A 103 21.13 2.00 -10.63
CA TRP A 103 21.22 0.87 -11.56
C TRP A 103 19.83 0.58 -12.12
N GLY A 104 19.77 -0.14 -13.23
CA GLY A 104 18.52 -0.63 -13.80
C GLY A 104 18.64 -2.12 -14.14
N PRO A 105 17.52 -2.84 -14.26
CA PRO A 105 17.55 -4.21 -14.72
C PRO A 105 17.98 -4.20 -16.19
N TYR A 106 19.13 -4.78 -16.48
CA TYR A 106 19.59 -5.00 -17.85
C TYR A 106 19.24 -6.42 -18.25
N ALA A 107 18.73 -6.62 -19.46
CA ALA A 107 18.52 -7.97 -19.98
C ALA A 107 19.86 -8.72 -19.97
N ASP A 108 19.87 -9.95 -19.46
CA ASP A 108 21.06 -10.77 -19.50
C ASP A 108 21.37 -11.12 -20.98
N PRO A 109 22.58 -10.81 -21.48
CA PRO A 109 22.97 -11.16 -22.84
C PRO A 109 22.95 -12.67 -23.12
N GLU A 110 23.11 -13.50 -22.09
CA GLU A 110 23.15 -14.97 -22.19
C GLU A 110 21.78 -15.63 -22.02
N ASP A 111 20.85 -14.99 -21.30
CA ASP A 111 19.46 -15.45 -21.14
C ASP A 111 18.46 -14.29 -21.18
N ALA A 112 17.72 -14.18 -22.28
CA ALA A 112 16.71 -13.13 -22.47
C ALA A 112 15.55 -13.17 -21.45
N LYS A 113 15.44 -14.22 -20.61
CA LYS A 113 14.47 -14.32 -19.52
C LYS A 113 15.03 -13.88 -18.16
N CYS A 114 16.31 -13.53 -18.10
CA CYS A 114 16.96 -13.05 -16.90
C CYS A 114 17.21 -11.54 -16.96
N SER A 115 17.35 -10.94 -15.77
CA SER A 115 17.85 -9.58 -15.61
C SER A 115 19.17 -9.62 -14.85
N ILE A 116 20.05 -8.65 -15.11
CA ILE A 116 21.27 -8.44 -14.33
C ILE A 116 20.95 -7.47 -13.20
N ALA A 117 21.20 -7.89 -11.96
CA ALA A 117 21.01 -7.10 -10.75
C ALA A 117 22.23 -7.19 -9.82
N PRO A 118 22.45 -6.20 -8.93
CA PRO A 118 23.43 -6.30 -7.87
C PRO A 118 23.22 -7.54 -6.99
N LEU A 119 24.31 -8.09 -6.46
CA LEU A 119 24.24 -9.19 -5.50
C LEU A 119 23.62 -8.77 -4.16
N PHE A 120 23.69 -7.47 -3.81
CA PHE A 120 23.23 -6.96 -2.52
C PHE A 120 23.84 -7.71 -1.33
N ASP A 121 25.16 -7.87 -1.30
CA ASP A 121 25.88 -8.67 -0.28
C ASP A 121 25.53 -8.31 1.18
N TYR A 122 25.03 -7.09 1.41
CA TYR A 122 24.63 -6.56 2.72
C TYR A 122 23.13 -6.22 2.80
N GLY A 123 22.32 -6.61 1.81
CA GLY A 123 20.94 -6.22 1.68
C GLY A 123 20.74 -4.73 1.31
N ALA A 124 19.55 -4.21 1.60
CA ALA A 124 19.22 -2.80 1.40
C ALA A 124 18.67 -2.15 2.68
N GLY A 125 18.96 -0.87 2.89
CA GLY A 125 18.61 -0.17 4.12
C GLY A 125 19.65 -0.34 5.21
N LEU A 126 20.92 -0.10 4.88
CA LEU A 126 21.97 0.07 5.89
C LEU A 126 21.88 1.47 6.51
N LEU A 127 22.34 1.62 7.76
CA LEU A 127 22.56 2.94 8.34
C LEU A 127 23.53 3.75 7.46
N ARG A 128 23.35 5.07 7.42
CA ARG A 128 24.14 5.97 6.57
C ARG A 128 25.65 5.76 6.73
N ASP A 129 26.14 5.64 7.96
CA ASP A 129 27.58 5.57 8.22
C ASP A 129 28.16 4.24 7.71
N HIS A 130 27.44 3.13 7.90
CA HIS A 130 27.79 1.85 7.29
C HIS A 130 27.75 1.92 5.76
N TYR A 131 26.72 2.53 5.18
CA TYR A 131 26.63 2.70 3.73
C TYR A 131 27.85 3.46 3.16
N VAL A 132 28.31 4.51 3.82
CA VAL A 132 29.49 5.28 3.40
C VAL A 132 30.76 4.41 3.40
N GLU A 133 30.92 3.52 4.38
CA GLU A 133 32.03 2.56 4.41
C GLU A 133 31.95 1.55 3.25
N TYR A 134 30.74 1.12 2.88
CA TYR A 134 30.54 0.14 1.81
C TYR A 134 30.59 0.74 0.40
N LEU A 135 30.40 2.05 0.22
CA LEU A 135 30.51 2.72 -1.08
C LEU A 135 31.87 2.52 -1.77
N GLU A 136 32.93 2.23 -1.00
CA GLU A 136 34.27 1.99 -1.55
C GLU A 136 34.44 0.56 -2.11
N HIS A 137 33.52 -0.35 -1.79
CA HIS A 137 33.60 -1.74 -2.22
C HIS A 137 32.97 -1.93 -3.62
N PRO A 138 33.59 -2.72 -4.52
CA PRO A 138 33.03 -2.97 -5.83
C PRO A 138 31.73 -3.79 -5.73
N VAL A 139 30.69 -3.36 -6.46
CA VAL A 139 29.43 -4.09 -6.56
C VAL A 139 29.51 -5.18 -7.61
N SER A 140 29.28 -6.41 -7.18
CA SER A 140 29.12 -7.56 -8.06
C SER A 140 27.68 -7.66 -8.56
N PHE A 141 27.52 -8.12 -9.80
CA PHE A 141 26.22 -8.31 -10.42
C PHE A 141 26.03 -9.79 -10.77
N ALA A 142 24.78 -10.25 -10.72
CA ALA A 142 24.41 -11.61 -11.09
C ALA A 142 23.17 -11.61 -11.99
N SER A 143 23.04 -12.70 -12.74
CA SER A 143 21.83 -13.05 -13.46
C SER A 143 20.76 -13.46 -12.44
N VAL A 144 19.62 -12.77 -12.46
CA VAL A 144 18.49 -13.00 -11.56
C VAL A 144 17.21 -13.23 -12.37
N HIS A 145 16.25 -13.88 -11.72
CA HIS A 145 14.91 -14.10 -12.25
C HIS A 145 13.89 -13.31 -11.41
N PRO A 146 13.63 -12.03 -11.74
CA PRO A 146 12.59 -11.27 -11.06
C PRO A 146 11.24 -11.97 -11.18
N TYR A 147 10.39 -11.82 -10.16
CA TYR A 147 9.09 -12.46 -10.16
C TYR A 147 8.22 -12.00 -11.34
N GLU A 148 7.79 -12.96 -12.15
CA GLU A 148 6.78 -12.78 -13.18
C GLU A 148 5.42 -13.24 -12.69
N LYS A 149 4.40 -12.40 -12.93
CA LYS A 149 3.02 -12.74 -12.55
C LYS A 149 2.56 -13.98 -13.32
N GLN A 150 2.13 -14.98 -12.58
CA GLN A 150 1.59 -16.20 -13.16
C GLN A 150 0.16 -15.96 -13.65
N ASN A 151 -0.19 -16.59 -14.77
CA ASN A 151 -1.57 -16.61 -15.24
C ASN A 151 -2.43 -17.50 -14.33
N PRO A 152 -3.71 -17.15 -14.12
CA PRO A 152 -4.61 -17.98 -13.35
C PRO A 152 -4.79 -19.35 -14.04
N PRO A 153 -5.03 -20.42 -13.25
CA PRO A 153 -5.26 -21.75 -13.79
C PRO A 153 -6.52 -21.78 -14.68
N SER A 154 -6.45 -22.52 -15.79
CA SER A 154 -7.50 -22.53 -16.82
C SER A 154 -8.66 -23.50 -16.58
N ASN A 155 -8.53 -24.44 -15.62
CA ASN A 155 -9.46 -25.57 -15.44
C ASN A 155 -10.09 -25.63 -14.03
N LEU A 156 -10.43 -24.48 -13.44
CA LEU A 156 -11.14 -24.44 -12.16
C LEU A 156 -12.64 -24.79 -12.30
N PRO A 157 -13.27 -25.38 -11.27
CA PRO A 157 -14.70 -25.69 -11.31
C PRO A 157 -15.56 -24.43 -11.32
N TRP A 158 -16.64 -24.45 -12.10
CA TRP A 158 -17.61 -23.37 -12.16
C TRP A 158 -18.47 -23.31 -10.89
N ARG A 159 -18.72 -22.10 -10.40
CA ARG A 159 -19.69 -21.81 -9.33
C ARG A 159 -20.57 -20.64 -9.73
N HIS A 160 -21.78 -20.60 -9.19
CA HIS A 160 -22.71 -19.49 -9.37
C HIS A 160 -23.43 -19.17 -8.06
N PHE A 161 -24.08 -18.01 -8.01
CA PHE A 161 -25.01 -17.62 -6.96
C PHE A 161 -26.26 -17.00 -7.61
N GLU A 162 -27.39 -17.04 -6.92
CA GLU A 162 -28.63 -16.44 -7.40
C GLU A 162 -28.73 -14.98 -6.92
N LEU A 163 -28.83 -14.03 -7.85
CA LEU A 163 -28.99 -12.62 -7.52
C LEU A 163 -30.47 -12.22 -7.60
N LYS A 164 -31.06 -11.90 -6.45
CA LYS A 164 -32.42 -11.34 -6.39
C LYS A 164 -32.42 -9.94 -7.00
N VAL A 165 -33.26 -9.70 -8.01
CA VAL A 165 -33.42 -8.39 -8.66
C VAL A 165 -34.80 -7.85 -8.35
N PHE A 166 -34.86 -6.73 -7.64
CA PHE A 166 -36.10 -6.03 -7.32
C PHE A 166 -36.38 -4.93 -8.35
N TYR A 167 -37.55 -4.99 -8.99
CA TYR A 167 -37.99 -4.03 -9.99
C TYR A 167 -39.48 -3.71 -9.85
N GLU A 168 -39.89 -2.58 -10.43
CA GLU A 168 -41.29 -2.18 -10.50
C GLU A 168 -41.93 -2.75 -11.78
N VAL A 169 -43.11 -3.37 -11.65
CA VAL A 169 -43.85 -3.90 -12.79
C VAL A 169 -44.17 -2.78 -13.78
N GLY A 170 -43.80 -2.97 -15.05
CA GLY A 170 -44.00 -1.98 -16.11
C GLY A 170 -42.85 -0.98 -16.29
N LYS A 171 -41.75 -1.09 -15.54
CA LYS A 171 -40.52 -0.30 -15.74
C LYS A 171 -39.35 -1.19 -16.15
N THR A 172 -38.50 -0.69 -17.05
CA THR A 172 -37.27 -1.37 -17.49
C THR A 172 -36.09 -1.14 -16.54
N GLY A 173 -36.24 -0.29 -15.52
CA GLY A 173 -35.32 -0.19 -14.38
C GLY A 173 -34.18 0.82 -14.49
N SER A 174 -34.18 1.73 -15.47
CA SER A 174 -33.21 2.84 -15.52
C SER A 174 -33.59 3.95 -14.55
N GLU A 175 -32.72 4.27 -13.60
CA GLU A 175 -32.89 5.37 -12.67
C GLU A 175 -32.45 6.69 -13.30
N ALA A 176 -33.17 7.78 -12.99
CA ALA A 176 -32.86 9.11 -13.51
C ALA A 176 -31.54 9.67 -12.97
N LYS A 177 -31.13 9.20 -11.78
CA LYS A 177 -29.89 9.57 -11.10
C LYS A 177 -29.06 8.32 -10.83
N LYS A 178 -27.75 8.44 -10.93
CA LYS A 178 -26.80 7.37 -10.57
C LYS A 178 -26.61 7.20 -9.07
N GLU A 179 -26.96 8.21 -8.29
CA GLU A 179 -26.83 8.17 -6.84
C GLU A 179 -28.08 7.56 -6.23
N PHE A 180 -27.88 6.60 -5.33
CA PHE A 180 -28.96 6.05 -4.54
C PHE A 180 -29.35 7.04 -3.44
N GLU A 181 -30.45 7.74 -3.65
CA GLU A 181 -31.03 8.66 -2.67
C GLU A 181 -31.92 7.89 -1.70
N PHE A 182 -31.74 8.13 -0.40
CA PHE A 182 -32.54 7.56 0.67
C PHE A 182 -32.66 8.55 1.83
N VAL A 183 -33.80 8.51 2.51
CA VAL A 183 -34.07 9.24 3.74
C VAL A 183 -34.48 8.27 4.86
N LYS A 184 -34.35 8.73 6.11
CA LYS A 184 -34.79 7.94 7.27
C LYS A 184 -36.25 7.52 7.11
N GLY A 185 -36.52 6.24 7.29
CA GLY A 185 -37.84 5.63 7.15
C GLY A 185 -38.12 4.95 5.82
N ASP A 186 -37.33 5.22 4.77
CA ASP A 186 -37.45 4.57 3.45
C ASP A 186 -37.28 3.05 3.55
N LEU A 187 -37.96 2.32 2.67
CA LEU A 187 -37.84 0.86 2.55
C LEU A 187 -37.00 0.47 1.33
N ILE A 188 -35.83 -0.10 1.57
CA ILE A 188 -34.94 -0.65 0.54
C ILE A 188 -35.27 -2.12 0.33
N GLY A 189 -35.41 -2.56 -0.92
CA GLY A 189 -35.73 -3.96 -1.25
C GLY A 189 -37.06 -4.44 -0.64
N ARG A 190 -37.98 -3.52 -0.31
CA ARG A 190 -39.26 -3.77 0.39
C ARG A 190 -39.13 -4.48 1.75
N ARG A 191 -37.95 -4.41 2.40
CA ARG A 191 -37.67 -5.12 3.64
C ARG A 191 -36.84 -4.31 4.64
N TYR A 192 -35.86 -3.55 4.16
CA TYR A 192 -34.87 -2.90 5.01
C TYR A 192 -35.25 -1.43 5.21
N ARG A 193 -35.71 -1.09 6.41
CA ARG A 193 -36.11 0.28 6.76
C ARG A 193 -34.89 1.10 7.14
N VAL A 194 -34.62 2.18 6.42
CA VAL A 194 -33.49 3.08 6.65
C VAL A 194 -33.62 3.77 8.01
N ASP A 195 -32.55 3.74 8.81
CA ASP A 195 -32.47 4.47 10.08
C ASP A 195 -31.44 5.60 10.03
N VAL A 196 -30.15 5.29 9.88
CA VAL A 196 -29.07 6.29 9.89
C VAL A 196 -27.94 5.93 8.93
N PRO A 197 -27.42 6.88 8.13
CA PRO A 197 -26.17 6.68 7.40
C PRO A 197 -25.01 6.35 8.34
N ILE A 198 -24.15 5.42 7.94
CA ILE A 198 -22.93 5.04 8.67
C ILE A 198 -21.71 5.65 8.00
N ASP A 199 -21.57 5.46 6.68
CA ASP A 199 -20.40 5.87 5.92
C ASP A 199 -20.75 6.26 4.48
N ASP A 200 -19.93 7.14 3.89
CA ASP A 200 -20.04 7.59 2.50
C ASP A 200 -18.70 7.45 1.78
N ALA A 201 -18.33 6.21 1.47
CA ALA A 201 -17.10 5.88 0.76
C ALA A 201 -17.18 6.17 -0.75
N THR A 202 -16.00 6.20 -1.38
CA THR A 202 -15.84 6.42 -2.82
C THR A 202 -16.57 5.38 -3.68
N PHE A 203 -16.69 4.14 -3.19
CA PHE A 203 -17.22 3.00 -3.95
C PHE A 203 -18.66 2.64 -3.55
N SER A 204 -19.06 2.97 -2.32
CA SER A 204 -20.33 2.55 -1.74
C SER A 204 -20.80 3.52 -0.66
N ARG A 205 -22.09 3.45 -0.33
CA ARG A 205 -22.67 4.10 0.85
C ARG A 205 -23.10 3.03 1.83
N THR A 206 -22.78 3.24 3.11
CA THR A 206 -23.13 2.28 4.16
C THR A 206 -24.20 2.88 5.06
N VAL A 207 -25.25 2.12 5.35
CA VAL A 207 -26.41 2.60 6.11
C VAL A 207 -26.90 1.55 7.11
N ARG A 208 -27.22 2.00 8.31
CA ARG A 208 -27.93 1.18 9.29
C ARG A 208 -29.39 1.11 8.91
N CYS A 209 -29.92 -0.11 8.84
CA CYS A 209 -31.33 -0.37 8.60
C CYS A 209 -31.92 -1.27 9.69
N TYR A 210 -33.25 -1.25 9.80
CA TYR A 210 -34.02 -2.25 10.54
C TYR A 210 -34.63 -3.23 9.54
N ASP A 211 -34.33 -4.52 9.71
CA ASP A 211 -34.92 -5.58 8.91
C ASP A 211 -36.32 -5.90 9.44
N GLU A 212 -37.35 -5.56 8.67
CA GLU A 212 -38.75 -5.73 9.08
C GLU A 212 -39.19 -7.19 9.21
N GLN A 213 -38.44 -8.13 8.63
CA GLN A 213 -38.78 -9.56 8.72
C GLN A 213 -38.22 -10.20 9.98
N THR A 214 -36.98 -9.88 10.35
CA THR A 214 -36.30 -10.48 11.51
C THR A 214 -36.42 -9.65 12.77
N GLY A 215 -36.77 -8.36 12.64
CA GLY A 215 -36.79 -7.41 13.75
C GLY A 215 -35.40 -7.01 14.25
N GLN A 216 -34.35 -7.25 13.46
CA GLN A 216 -32.96 -6.96 13.82
C GLN A 216 -32.40 -5.76 13.05
N SER A 217 -31.46 -5.06 13.67
CA SER A 217 -30.68 -4.03 12.97
C SER A 217 -29.59 -4.68 12.11
N VAL A 218 -29.43 -4.17 10.89
CA VAL A 218 -28.49 -4.66 9.88
C VAL A 218 -27.71 -3.51 9.27
N CYS A 219 -26.60 -3.82 8.62
CA CYS A 219 -25.79 -2.89 7.87
C CYS A 219 -25.94 -3.16 6.37
N LEU A 220 -26.32 -2.14 5.60
CA LEU A 220 -26.44 -2.22 4.15
C LEU A 220 -25.28 -1.46 3.50
N LYS A 221 -24.46 -2.16 2.72
CA LYS A 221 -23.46 -1.57 1.82
C LYS A 221 -24.08 -1.46 0.42
N ILE A 222 -24.39 -0.23 0.00
CA ILE A 222 -25.04 0.10 -1.26
C ILE A 222 -23.94 0.53 -2.25
N ILE A 223 -23.67 -0.32 -3.23
CA ILE A 223 -22.61 -0.08 -4.22
C ILE A 223 -23.04 1.03 -5.17
N ARG A 224 -22.18 2.03 -5.43
CA ARG A 224 -22.50 3.14 -6.35
C ARG A 224 -22.71 2.62 -7.79
N ASN A 225 -23.63 3.22 -8.54
CA ASN A 225 -24.01 2.77 -9.90
C ASN A 225 -22.91 3.13 -10.92
N SER A 226 -21.87 2.31 -10.92
CA SER A 226 -20.81 2.25 -11.92
C SER A 226 -20.53 0.80 -12.25
N LYS A 227 -20.37 0.47 -13.54
CA LYS A 227 -20.01 -0.88 -13.96
C LYS A 227 -18.73 -1.38 -13.28
N SER A 228 -17.72 -0.54 -13.14
CA SER A 228 -16.45 -0.92 -12.50
C SER A 228 -16.64 -1.29 -11.03
N PHE A 229 -17.46 -0.53 -10.29
CA PHE A 229 -17.72 -0.78 -8.87
C PHE A 229 -18.60 -2.00 -8.68
N LEU A 230 -19.59 -2.20 -9.57
CA LEU A 230 -20.40 -3.41 -9.57
C LEU A 230 -19.56 -4.67 -9.81
N ASP A 231 -18.70 -4.65 -10.85
CA ASP A 231 -17.83 -5.77 -11.19
C ASP A 231 -16.89 -6.12 -10.01
N GLN A 232 -16.24 -5.13 -9.41
CA GLN A 232 -15.40 -5.33 -8.21
C GLN A 232 -16.21 -5.83 -7.01
N SER A 233 -17.44 -5.36 -6.81
CA SER A 233 -18.27 -5.79 -5.68
C SER A 233 -18.75 -7.24 -5.82
N PHE A 234 -18.74 -7.81 -7.03
CA PHE A 234 -18.94 -9.24 -7.20
C PHE A 234 -17.77 -10.06 -6.68
N ASP A 235 -16.55 -9.53 -6.66
CA ASP A 235 -15.40 -10.21 -6.02
C ASP A 235 -15.62 -10.29 -4.51
N GLU A 236 -16.03 -9.19 -3.89
CA GLU A 236 -16.38 -9.13 -2.46
C GLU A 236 -17.53 -10.09 -2.12
N LEU A 237 -18.61 -10.08 -2.90
CA LEU A 237 -19.75 -10.96 -2.70
C LEU A 237 -19.34 -12.44 -2.80
N ARG A 238 -18.48 -12.79 -3.77
CA ARG A 238 -17.95 -14.15 -3.92
C ARG A 238 -17.10 -14.56 -2.72
N ALA A 239 -16.23 -13.69 -2.25
CA ALA A 239 -15.38 -13.94 -1.09
C ALA A 239 -16.21 -14.10 0.20
N LEU A 240 -17.14 -13.18 0.47
CA LEU A 240 -18.05 -13.25 1.62
C LEU A 240 -18.93 -14.50 1.58
N THR A 241 -19.47 -14.86 0.41
CA THR A 241 -20.26 -16.09 0.27
C THR A 241 -19.41 -17.33 0.53
N CYS A 242 -18.16 -17.35 0.07
CA CYS A 242 -17.21 -18.44 0.33
C CYS A 242 -16.95 -18.60 1.83
N VAL A 243 -16.64 -17.50 2.52
CA VAL A 243 -16.38 -17.47 3.97
C VAL A 243 -17.62 -17.89 4.76
N ASN A 244 -18.80 -17.35 4.43
CA ASN A 244 -20.06 -17.71 5.08
C ASN A 244 -20.39 -19.21 4.95
N ASN A 245 -20.07 -19.83 3.81
CA ASN A 245 -20.32 -21.25 3.58
C ASN A 245 -19.33 -22.17 4.31
N ALA A 246 -18.20 -21.64 4.78
CA ALA A 246 -17.20 -22.41 5.50
C ALA A 246 -17.57 -22.70 6.97
N GLY A 247 -18.58 -22.00 7.50
CA GLY A 247 -19.23 -22.32 8.78
C GLY A 247 -19.67 -21.06 9.54
N ASP A 248 -19.68 -21.13 10.86
CA ASP A 248 -20.21 -20.05 11.68
C ASP A 248 -19.28 -18.83 11.73
N ALA A 249 -19.74 -17.73 11.13
CA ALA A 249 -19.07 -16.43 11.13
C ALA A 249 -18.68 -15.93 12.54
N ASP A 250 -19.46 -16.25 13.57
CA ASP A 250 -19.12 -15.89 14.96
C ASP A 250 -17.91 -16.67 15.47
N ALA A 251 -17.82 -17.97 15.18
CA ALA A 251 -16.69 -18.81 15.56
C ALA A 251 -15.40 -18.43 14.83
N TYR A 252 -15.53 -17.85 13.63
CA TYR A 252 -14.39 -17.46 12.81
C TYR A 252 -14.06 -15.96 12.84
N CYS A 253 -14.79 -15.16 13.61
CA CYS A 253 -14.52 -13.73 13.77
C CYS A 253 -14.50 -12.94 12.44
N VAL A 254 -15.33 -13.33 11.46
CA VAL A 254 -15.53 -12.57 10.20
C VAL A 254 -16.96 -12.04 10.15
N VAL A 255 -17.16 -10.86 9.55
CA VAL A 255 -18.49 -10.30 9.35
C VAL A 255 -19.40 -11.27 8.58
N ARG A 256 -20.62 -11.48 9.08
CA ARG A 256 -21.63 -12.35 8.46
C ARG A 256 -22.37 -11.60 7.37
N LEU A 257 -22.32 -12.14 6.14
CA LEU A 257 -23.25 -11.77 5.07
C LEU A 257 -24.63 -12.37 5.39
N LEU A 258 -25.68 -11.55 5.46
CA LEU A 258 -27.04 -11.98 5.77
C LEU A 258 -27.91 -12.09 4.52
N ASP A 259 -27.72 -11.17 3.57
CA ASP A 259 -28.48 -11.12 2.33
C ASP A 259 -27.70 -10.31 1.27
N TYR A 260 -28.09 -10.45 0.01
CA TYR A 260 -27.65 -9.58 -1.06
C TYR A 260 -28.72 -9.53 -2.16
N PHE A 261 -28.83 -8.38 -2.82
CA PHE A 261 -29.81 -8.18 -3.88
C PHE A 261 -29.44 -6.98 -4.74
N TYR A 262 -30.07 -6.90 -5.91
CA TYR A 262 -29.98 -5.75 -6.80
C TYR A 262 -31.27 -4.94 -6.71
N PHE A 263 -31.16 -3.65 -6.45
CA PHE A 263 -32.30 -2.74 -6.32
C PHE A 263 -31.94 -1.37 -6.90
N ARG A 264 -32.79 -0.87 -7.82
CA ARG A 264 -32.64 0.45 -8.46
C ARG A 264 -31.24 0.71 -9.05
N GLU A 265 -30.70 -0.28 -9.76
CA GLU A 265 -29.35 -0.22 -10.36
C GLU A 265 -28.17 -0.26 -9.37
N HIS A 266 -28.41 -0.66 -8.12
CA HIS A 266 -27.38 -0.84 -7.12
C HIS A 266 -27.35 -2.28 -6.61
N LEU A 267 -26.16 -2.86 -6.54
CA LEU A 267 -25.93 -4.04 -5.72
C LEU A 267 -25.95 -3.61 -4.26
N VAL A 268 -26.67 -4.35 -3.44
CA VAL A 268 -26.78 -4.13 -2.00
C VAL A 268 -26.32 -5.39 -1.29
N LEU A 269 -25.30 -5.25 -0.45
CA LEU A 269 -24.84 -6.30 0.47
C LEU A 269 -25.40 -6.00 1.85
N VAL A 270 -26.02 -6.98 2.49
CA VAL A 270 -26.59 -6.88 3.84
C VAL A 270 -25.74 -7.72 4.77
N THR A 271 -25.15 -7.11 5.77
CA THR A 271 -24.39 -7.80 6.82
C THR A 271 -25.03 -7.60 8.18
N GLU A 272 -24.57 -8.37 9.16
CA GLU A 272 -24.80 -8.04 10.56
C GLU A 272 -24.33 -6.60 10.85
N LEU A 273 -25.01 -5.92 11.77
CA LEU A 273 -24.58 -4.61 12.25
C LEU A 273 -23.56 -4.79 13.38
N LEU A 274 -22.38 -4.20 13.21
CA LEU A 274 -21.32 -4.14 14.22
C LEU A 274 -21.21 -2.72 14.79
N LEU A 275 -20.45 -2.57 15.88
CA LEU A 275 -20.13 -1.29 16.49
C LEU A 275 -18.95 -0.63 15.73
N ASP A 276 -18.35 0.39 16.34
CA ASP A 276 -17.19 1.08 15.75
C ASP A 276 -16.07 0.11 15.38
N ASN A 277 -15.37 0.43 14.29
CA ASN A 277 -14.08 -0.16 14.01
C ASN A 277 -13.01 0.30 15.02
N LEU A 278 -11.89 -0.42 15.11
CA LEU A 278 -10.87 -0.15 16.11
C LEU A 278 -10.26 1.26 15.97
N TYR A 279 -10.13 1.76 14.73
CA TYR A 279 -9.66 3.13 14.46
C TYR A 279 -10.63 4.18 15.00
N GLU A 280 -11.90 4.10 14.60
CA GLU A 280 -12.95 5.02 14.99
C GLU A 280 -13.16 5.01 16.51
N TYR A 281 -13.11 3.83 17.14
CA TYR A 281 -13.18 3.72 18.58
C TYR A 281 -11.97 4.37 19.25
N ALA A 282 -10.75 4.03 18.84
CA ALA A 282 -9.53 4.58 19.43
C ALA A 282 -9.43 6.11 19.28
N ARG A 283 -9.90 6.66 18.15
CA ARG A 283 -9.90 8.11 17.89
C ARG A 283 -10.84 8.89 18.83
N LYS A 284 -11.89 8.26 19.36
CA LYS A 284 -12.81 8.87 20.32
C LYS A 284 -12.26 8.91 21.75
N LEU A 285 -11.21 8.14 22.04
CA LEU A 285 -10.58 8.07 23.35
C LEU A 285 -9.41 9.04 23.45
N ASP A 286 -9.28 9.70 24.61
CA ASP A 286 -8.03 10.37 24.98
C ASP A 286 -6.91 9.35 25.26
N VAL A 287 -5.68 9.83 25.46
CA VAL A 287 -4.50 8.96 25.68
C VAL A 287 -4.67 8.07 26.90
N VAL A 288 -5.20 8.60 28.01
CA VAL A 288 -5.36 7.86 29.27
C VAL A 288 -6.40 6.75 29.09
N GLN A 289 -7.54 7.08 28.48
CA GLN A 289 -8.61 6.15 28.18
C GLN A 289 -8.16 5.07 27.19
N ARG A 290 -7.37 5.45 26.18
CA ARG A 290 -6.81 4.50 25.21
C ARG A 290 -5.89 3.49 25.89
N CYS A 291 -4.93 3.96 26.70
CA CYS A 291 -4.05 3.07 27.46
C CYS A 291 -4.82 2.18 28.45
N ALA A 292 -5.89 2.71 29.06
CA ALA A 292 -6.76 1.94 29.95
C ALA A 292 -7.60 0.89 29.20
N TYR A 293 -7.93 1.12 27.93
CA TYR A 293 -8.71 0.18 27.13
C TYR A 293 -7.83 -0.85 26.42
N PHE A 294 -6.83 -0.43 25.65
CA PHE A 294 -5.94 -1.30 24.88
C PHE A 294 -4.83 -1.86 25.76
N THR A 295 -5.21 -2.50 26.87
CA THR A 295 -4.28 -3.24 27.72
C THR A 295 -3.69 -4.42 26.95
N LEU A 296 -2.56 -4.95 27.43
CA LEU A 296 -1.91 -6.09 26.78
C LEU A 296 -2.84 -7.32 26.68
N ALA A 297 -3.68 -7.56 27.69
CA ALA A 297 -4.68 -8.63 27.68
C ALA A 297 -5.76 -8.43 26.60
N ARG A 298 -6.27 -7.20 26.44
CA ARG A 298 -7.25 -6.90 25.39
C ARG A 298 -6.63 -6.93 23.99
N LEU A 299 -5.40 -6.44 23.85
CA LEU A 299 -4.66 -6.55 22.59
C LEU A 299 -4.45 -8.01 22.20
N GLN A 300 -4.05 -8.87 23.15
CA GLN A 300 -3.95 -10.32 22.96
C GLN A 300 -5.28 -10.92 22.46
N ARG A 301 -6.41 -10.52 23.06
CA ARG A 301 -7.74 -11.01 22.67
C ARG A 301 -8.14 -10.56 21.26
N ILE A 302 -7.86 -9.30 20.89
CA ILE A 302 -8.09 -8.77 19.54
C ILE A 302 -7.25 -9.54 18.52
N VAL A 303 -5.94 -9.64 18.75
CA VAL A 303 -4.99 -10.33 17.86
C VAL A 303 -5.39 -11.78 17.64
N ARG A 304 -5.80 -12.51 18.69
CA ARG A 304 -6.29 -13.89 18.55
C ARG A 304 -7.50 -13.98 17.63
N GLN A 305 -8.48 -13.10 17.77
CA GLN A 305 -9.68 -13.12 16.94
C GLN A 305 -9.35 -12.80 15.47
N VAL A 306 -8.43 -11.85 15.23
CA VAL A 306 -7.97 -11.56 13.86
C VAL A 306 -7.21 -12.75 13.26
N LEU A 307 -6.35 -13.43 14.02
CA LEU A 307 -5.68 -14.64 13.54
C LEU A 307 -6.65 -15.80 13.28
N THR A 308 -7.71 -15.95 14.10
CA THR A 308 -8.77 -16.92 13.84
C THR A 308 -9.45 -16.66 12.50
N ALA A 309 -9.77 -15.39 12.21
CA ALA A 309 -10.33 -14.98 10.93
C ALA A 309 -9.36 -15.24 9.76
N LEU A 310 -8.09 -14.84 9.90
CA LEU A 310 -7.07 -15.06 8.87
C LEU A 310 -6.81 -16.55 8.62
N LYS A 311 -6.80 -17.38 9.66
CA LYS A 311 -6.68 -18.84 9.51
C LYS A 311 -7.79 -19.41 8.64
N LEU A 312 -9.04 -18.96 8.82
CA LEU A 312 -10.14 -19.37 7.95
C LEU A 312 -9.92 -18.87 6.51
N ILE A 313 -9.72 -17.57 6.33
CA ILE A 313 -9.57 -16.93 5.01
C ILE A 313 -8.46 -17.62 4.21
N HIS A 314 -7.29 -17.84 4.83
CA HIS A 314 -6.15 -18.49 4.21
C HIS A 314 -6.42 -19.96 3.86
N SER A 315 -7.19 -20.68 4.70
CA SER A 315 -7.60 -22.06 4.40
C SER A 315 -8.51 -22.18 3.17
N LEU A 316 -9.22 -21.10 2.83
CA LEU A 316 -10.05 -20.99 1.63
C LEU A 316 -9.26 -20.50 0.40
N SER A 317 -7.93 -20.45 0.50
CA SER A 317 -7.04 -19.92 -0.54
C SER A 317 -7.31 -18.45 -0.90
N LEU A 318 -7.87 -17.69 0.04
CA LEU A 318 -8.05 -16.24 -0.04
C LEU A 318 -6.93 -15.52 0.72
N ILE A 319 -6.62 -14.30 0.26
CA ILE A 319 -5.80 -13.32 0.97
C ILE A 319 -6.70 -12.12 1.25
N HIS A 320 -6.71 -11.61 2.48
CA HIS A 320 -7.56 -10.49 2.86
C HIS A 320 -7.10 -9.18 2.18
N CYS A 321 -5.79 -8.96 2.12
CA CYS A 321 -5.12 -7.85 1.44
C CYS A 321 -5.40 -6.44 2.00
N ASP A 322 -6.18 -6.27 3.07
CA ASP A 322 -6.37 -4.94 3.70
C ASP A 322 -6.64 -5.00 5.23
N ILE A 323 -5.86 -5.78 5.97
CA ILE A 323 -5.94 -5.80 7.44
C ILE A 323 -5.40 -4.49 8.01
N LYS A 324 -6.23 -3.82 8.82
CA LYS A 324 -5.93 -2.54 9.50
C LYS A 324 -7.02 -2.25 10.55
N PRO A 325 -6.79 -1.33 11.50
CA PRO A 325 -7.79 -0.96 12.51
C PRO A 325 -9.18 -0.56 11.96
N GLU A 326 -9.26 0.06 10.77
CA GLU A 326 -10.53 0.44 10.14
C GLU A 326 -11.37 -0.76 9.68
N ASN A 327 -10.73 -1.89 9.38
CA ASN A 327 -11.37 -3.11 8.88
C ASN A 327 -11.51 -4.19 9.98
N ILE A 328 -11.40 -3.80 11.25
CA ILE A 328 -11.67 -4.67 12.40
C ILE A 328 -12.67 -3.93 13.28
N ALA A 329 -13.85 -4.50 13.52
CA ALA A 329 -14.90 -3.84 14.29
C ALA A 329 -15.39 -4.60 15.50
N PHE A 330 -15.81 -3.86 16.51
CA PHE A 330 -16.34 -4.44 17.74
C PHE A 330 -17.71 -5.08 17.49
N LYS A 331 -17.83 -6.32 17.91
CA LYS A 331 -19.12 -6.93 18.24
C LYS A 331 -19.54 -6.54 19.65
N SER A 332 -18.59 -6.51 20.60
CA SER A 332 -18.80 -6.06 21.97
C SER A 332 -17.56 -5.34 22.48
N VAL A 333 -17.70 -4.08 22.87
CA VAL A 333 -16.61 -3.28 23.48
C VAL A 333 -16.29 -3.79 24.90
N ALA A 334 -17.31 -4.17 25.68
CA ALA A 334 -17.10 -4.63 27.05
C ALA A 334 -16.30 -5.95 27.09
N GLU A 335 -16.71 -6.90 26.25
CA GLU A 335 -16.09 -8.23 26.15
C GLU A 335 -14.84 -8.24 25.26
N CYS A 336 -14.55 -7.13 24.57
CA CYS A 336 -13.47 -7.01 23.60
C CYS A 336 -13.56 -8.08 22.48
N ASP A 337 -14.78 -8.30 21.99
CA ASP A 337 -15.07 -9.17 20.87
C ASP A 337 -15.05 -8.37 19.57
N VAL A 338 -14.30 -8.86 18.58
CA VAL A 338 -14.10 -8.18 17.30
C VAL A 338 -14.35 -9.12 16.12
N LYS A 339 -14.65 -8.52 14.97
CA LYS A 339 -14.74 -9.21 13.68
C LYS A 339 -13.97 -8.47 12.60
N VAL A 340 -13.37 -9.23 11.70
CA VAL A 340 -12.75 -8.73 10.46
C VAL A 340 -13.84 -8.38 9.45
N LEU A 341 -13.69 -7.22 8.82
CA LEU A 341 -14.59 -6.64 7.82
C LEU A 341 -13.97 -6.63 6.43
N ASP A 342 -14.76 -6.25 5.43
CA ASP A 342 -14.35 -5.79 4.09
C ASP A 342 -13.41 -6.73 3.31
N LEU A 343 -14.02 -7.66 2.57
CA LEU A 343 -13.33 -8.52 1.61
C LEU A 343 -13.26 -7.90 0.19
N GLY A 344 -13.52 -6.59 0.04
CA GLY A 344 -13.53 -5.91 -1.26
C GLY A 344 -12.16 -5.73 -1.91
N SER A 345 -11.08 -5.93 -1.13
CA SER A 345 -9.70 -5.99 -1.63
C SER A 345 -9.13 -7.41 -1.68
N SER A 346 -9.91 -8.40 -1.23
CA SER A 346 -9.46 -9.79 -1.16
C SER A 346 -9.27 -10.40 -2.54
N CYS A 347 -8.38 -11.39 -2.64
CA CYS A 347 -8.16 -12.13 -3.87
C CYS A 347 -7.85 -13.59 -3.58
N TYR A 348 -8.10 -14.47 -4.56
CA TYR A 348 -7.61 -15.83 -4.47
C TYR A 348 -6.11 -15.86 -4.78
N ILE A 349 -5.37 -16.76 -4.13
CA ILE A 349 -3.95 -17.00 -4.44
C ILE A 349 -3.72 -17.43 -5.91
N THR A 350 -4.78 -17.92 -6.57
CA THR A 350 -4.78 -18.36 -7.96
C THR A 350 -5.13 -17.25 -8.95
N ASP A 351 -5.58 -16.08 -8.48
CA ASP A 351 -5.91 -14.96 -9.37
C ASP A 351 -4.64 -14.30 -9.92
N THR A 352 -4.81 -13.47 -10.94
CA THR A 352 -3.75 -12.54 -11.35
C THR A 352 -3.53 -11.51 -10.23
N LEU A 353 -2.57 -11.79 -9.36
CA LEU A 353 -2.26 -10.96 -8.20
C LEU A 353 -1.96 -9.51 -8.61
N SER A 354 -2.70 -8.56 -8.03
CA SER A 354 -2.49 -7.12 -8.26
C SER A 354 -1.11 -6.71 -7.74
N SER A 355 -0.49 -5.73 -8.41
CA SER A 355 0.78 -5.14 -7.96
C SER A 355 0.61 -4.06 -6.90
N TYR A 356 -0.63 -3.68 -6.61
CA TYR A 356 -0.97 -2.66 -5.66
C TYR A 356 -2.13 -3.17 -4.81
N VAL A 357 -1.79 -3.69 -3.64
CA VAL A 357 -2.70 -4.19 -2.61
C VAL A 357 -2.30 -3.61 -1.26
N GLN A 358 -3.14 -3.77 -0.23
CA GLN A 358 -2.97 -3.21 1.11
C GLN A 358 -3.00 -1.70 1.18
N SER A 359 -3.53 -1.19 2.29
CA SER A 359 -3.34 0.20 2.68
C SER A 359 -1.86 0.48 2.96
N ARG A 360 -1.37 1.63 2.49
CA ARG A 360 0.07 1.96 2.43
C ARG A 360 0.82 1.65 3.73
N SER A 361 0.34 2.14 4.87
CA SER A 361 1.01 2.01 6.17
C SER A 361 1.09 0.57 6.72
N TYR A 362 0.33 -0.36 6.14
CA TYR A 362 0.26 -1.77 6.55
C TYR A 362 0.73 -2.71 5.44
N ARG A 363 1.33 -2.15 4.37
CA ARG A 363 1.76 -2.90 3.19
C ARG A 363 3.08 -3.63 3.44
N ALA A 364 3.13 -4.88 3.01
CA ALA A 364 4.30 -5.73 3.19
C ALA A 364 5.43 -5.38 2.19
N PRO A 365 6.72 -5.57 2.56
CA PRO A 365 7.85 -5.23 1.71
C PRO A 365 7.86 -6.01 0.40
N GLU A 366 7.45 -7.28 0.39
CA GLU A 366 7.35 -8.10 -0.83
C GLU A 366 6.34 -7.52 -1.85
N VAL A 367 5.28 -6.85 -1.39
CA VAL A 367 4.31 -6.18 -2.26
C VAL A 367 4.92 -4.91 -2.85
N ILE A 368 5.68 -4.15 -2.04
CA ILE A 368 6.35 -2.92 -2.47
C ILE A 368 7.41 -3.22 -3.54
N LEU A 369 8.28 -4.19 -3.27
CA LEU A 369 9.36 -4.62 -4.15
C LEU A 369 8.85 -5.41 -5.36
N GLY A 370 7.60 -5.89 -5.31
CA GLY A 370 6.98 -6.63 -6.39
C GLY A 370 7.48 -8.07 -6.51
N CYS A 371 7.90 -8.67 -5.40
CA CYS A 371 8.17 -10.10 -5.28
C CYS A 371 6.86 -10.90 -5.38
N LYS A 372 6.96 -12.23 -5.40
CA LYS A 372 5.78 -13.08 -5.19
C LYS A 372 5.25 -12.87 -3.78
N TYR A 373 3.96 -12.59 -3.66
CA TYR A 373 3.30 -12.50 -2.36
C TYR A 373 2.19 -13.54 -2.22
N GLY A 374 1.75 -13.75 -0.98
CA GLY A 374 0.70 -14.70 -0.62
C GLY A 374 0.06 -14.32 0.72
N PRO A 375 -0.58 -15.28 1.41
CA PRO A 375 -1.25 -15.05 2.70
C PRO A 375 -0.41 -14.35 3.78
N ALA A 376 0.92 -14.47 3.72
CA ALA A 376 1.85 -13.83 4.65
C ALA A 376 1.72 -12.29 4.70
N VAL A 377 1.19 -11.63 3.66
CA VAL A 377 1.00 -10.18 3.66
C VAL A 377 0.00 -9.72 4.71
N ASP A 378 -1.01 -10.54 5.02
CA ASP A 378 -2.00 -10.22 6.05
C ASP A 378 -1.38 -10.30 7.45
N ILE A 379 -0.40 -11.20 7.63
CA ILE A 379 0.35 -11.35 8.89
C ILE A 379 1.24 -10.13 9.14
N TRP A 380 1.88 -9.60 8.09
CA TRP A 380 2.61 -8.34 8.17
C TRP A 380 1.69 -7.19 8.61
N SER A 381 0.54 -7.05 7.94
CA SER A 381 -0.45 -6.02 8.27
C SER A 381 -0.96 -6.15 9.72
N LEU A 382 -1.14 -7.37 10.22
CA LEU A 382 -1.50 -7.62 11.62
C LEU A 382 -0.39 -7.16 12.59
N GLY A 383 0.88 -7.40 12.29
CA GLY A 383 2.01 -6.93 13.11
C GLY A 383 2.01 -5.40 13.24
N ALA A 384 1.85 -4.69 12.12
CA ALA A 384 1.75 -3.23 12.10
C ALA A 384 0.48 -2.73 12.84
N THR A 385 -0.64 -3.42 12.67
CA THR A 385 -1.91 -3.12 13.37
C THR A 385 -1.77 -3.28 14.88
N ALA A 386 -1.13 -4.35 15.36
CA ALA A 386 -0.93 -4.59 16.79
C ALA A 386 -0.07 -3.48 17.43
N ALA A 387 1.03 -3.10 16.77
CA ALA A 387 1.89 -2.00 17.21
C ALA A 387 1.14 -0.66 17.27
N GLU A 388 0.28 -0.37 16.29
CA GLU A 388 -0.52 0.85 16.28
C GLU A 388 -1.56 0.88 17.40
N LEU A 389 -2.27 -0.22 17.65
CA LEU A 389 -3.28 -0.29 18.72
C LEU A 389 -2.63 -0.08 20.10
N ALA A 390 -1.42 -0.62 20.30
CA ALA A 390 -0.68 -0.48 21.54
C ALA A 390 -0.11 0.93 21.76
N THR A 391 0.44 1.55 20.71
CA THR A 391 1.10 2.87 20.81
C THR A 391 0.18 4.05 20.54
N GLY A 392 -0.96 3.79 19.90
CA GLY A 392 -1.82 4.81 19.31
C GLY A 392 -1.22 5.54 18.10
N THR A 393 -0.08 5.10 17.59
CA THR A 393 0.62 5.71 16.45
C THR A 393 0.84 4.68 15.34
N VAL A 394 0.53 5.06 14.10
CA VAL A 394 0.81 4.24 12.91
C VAL A 394 2.32 3.95 12.83
N LEU A 395 2.70 2.66 12.79
CA LEU A 395 4.10 2.22 12.84
C LEU A 395 4.92 2.74 11.64
N PHE A 396 4.39 2.56 10.42
CA PHE A 396 5.03 3.00 9.17
C PHE A 396 4.30 4.21 8.56
N ASN A 397 4.35 5.35 9.25
CA ASN A 397 3.70 6.58 8.80
C ASN A 397 4.65 7.47 7.96
N VAL A 398 4.66 7.26 6.65
CA VAL A 398 5.58 7.95 5.73
C VAL A 398 4.93 8.36 4.42
N GLU A 399 5.56 9.31 3.72
CA GLU A 399 5.02 9.99 2.54
C GLU A 399 5.33 9.26 1.23
N SER A 400 6.50 8.62 1.11
CA SER A 400 6.97 7.96 -0.12
C SER A 400 7.28 6.48 0.08
N VAL A 401 7.42 5.74 -1.04
CA VAL A 401 7.79 4.32 -1.00
C VAL A 401 9.23 4.11 -0.48
N PRO A 402 10.24 4.87 -0.91
CA PRO A 402 11.60 4.75 -0.36
C PRO A 402 11.68 5.08 1.13
N THR A 403 10.97 6.12 1.59
CA THR A 403 10.89 6.43 3.03
C THR A 403 10.18 5.32 3.81
N MET A 404 9.24 4.60 3.19
CA MET A 404 8.61 3.40 3.76
C MET A 404 9.61 2.26 3.91
N LEU A 405 10.39 1.96 2.87
CA LEU A 405 11.42 0.92 2.91
C LEU A 405 12.52 1.26 3.94
N ALA A 406 12.93 2.53 4.03
CA ALA A 406 13.86 2.99 5.07
C ALA A 406 13.31 2.82 6.48
N SER A 407 12.02 3.14 6.68
CA SER A 407 11.33 2.95 7.97
C SER A 407 11.21 1.47 8.34
N ILE A 408 10.88 0.62 7.35
CA ILE A 408 10.88 -0.84 7.50
C ILE A 408 12.27 -1.35 7.90
N ALA A 409 13.31 -0.89 7.22
CA ALA A 409 14.68 -1.31 7.51
C ALA A 409 15.16 -0.85 8.90
N SER A 410 14.71 0.32 9.36
CA SER A 410 14.97 0.80 10.72
C SER A 410 14.40 -0.15 11.78
N VAL A 411 13.16 -0.64 11.56
CA VAL A 411 12.47 -1.52 12.52
C VAL A 411 12.93 -2.98 12.41
N CYS A 412 13.13 -3.48 11.19
CA CYS A 412 13.27 -4.90 10.89
C CYS A 412 14.70 -5.32 10.52
N GLY A 413 15.60 -4.36 10.31
CA GLY A 413 16.92 -4.58 9.72
C GLY A 413 16.92 -4.54 8.18
N PRO A 414 18.09 -4.70 7.55
CA PRO A 414 18.23 -4.60 6.10
C PRO A 414 17.36 -5.61 5.35
N ILE A 415 16.80 -5.19 4.22
CA ILE A 415 16.03 -6.04 3.31
C ILE A 415 16.98 -7.09 2.70
N PRO A 416 16.66 -8.40 2.81
CA PRO A 416 17.50 -9.47 2.28
C PRO A 416 17.75 -9.38 0.78
N ALA A 417 18.94 -9.83 0.35
CA ALA A 417 19.38 -9.84 -1.04
C ALA A 417 18.40 -10.60 -1.96
N GLU A 418 17.90 -11.73 -1.49
CA GLU A 418 17.01 -12.62 -2.24
C GLU A 418 15.72 -11.89 -2.61
N MET A 419 15.15 -11.13 -1.67
CA MET A 419 13.95 -10.32 -1.92
C MET A 419 14.22 -9.21 -2.93
N LEU A 420 15.38 -8.55 -2.84
CA LEU A 420 15.77 -7.48 -3.75
C LEU A 420 16.00 -7.99 -5.17
N GLN A 421 16.57 -9.19 -5.31
CA GLN A 421 16.80 -9.85 -6.60
C GLN A 421 15.51 -10.39 -7.22
N GLU A 422 14.57 -10.90 -6.41
CA GLU A 422 13.25 -11.32 -6.87
C GLU A 422 12.35 -10.12 -7.24
N GLY A 423 12.51 -9.00 -6.53
CA GLY A 423 11.67 -7.82 -6.68
C GLY A 423 11.80 -7.12 -8.03
N ARG A 424 10.75 -7.21 -8.86
CA ARG A 424 10.70 -6.53 -10.17
C ARG A 424 10.64 -5.00 -10.10
N ASN A 425 10.36 -4.44 -8.93
CA ASN A 425 10.37 -2.99 -8.69
C ASN A 425 11.64 -2.51 -7.96
N THR A 426 12.57 -3.39 -7.59
CA THR A 426 13.71 -3.04 -6.72
C THR A 426 14.51 -1.86 -7.25
N SER A 427 14.86 -1.87 -8.54
CA SER A 427 15.62 -0.79 -9.18
C SER A 427 14.89 0.55 -9.25
N LEU A 428 13.59 0.61 -8.92
CA LEU A 428 12.84 1.88 -8.85
C LEU A 428 13.11 2.61 -7.53
N TYR A 429 13.56 1.88 -6.51
CA TYR A 429 13.63 2.38 -5.13
C TYR A 429 14.98 2.14 -4.46
N VAL A 430 15.83 1.27 -4.99
CA VAL A 430 17.06 0.80 -4.34
C VAL A 430 18.26 1.03 -5.24
N THR A 431 19.32 1.64 -4.72
CA THR A 431 20.59 1.85 -5.43
C THR A 431 21.42 0.56 -5.49
N LYS A 432 22.55 0.56 -6.21
CA LYS A 432 23.36 -0.65 -6.40
C LYS A 432 24.08 -1.10 -5.12
N HIS A 433 24.26 -0.18 -4.16
CA HIS A 433 24.77 -0.46 -2.81
C HIS A 433 23.65 -0.55 -1.75
N GLY A 434 22.38 -0.61 -2.15
CA GLY A 434 21.28 -0.85 -1.22
C GLY A 434 20.75 0.38 -0.47
N ALA A 435 21.04 1.61 -0.88
CA ALA A 435 20.34 2.78 -0.34
C ALA A 435 18.94 2.91 -0.96
N PHE A 436 17.97 3.41 -0.19
CA PHE A 436 16.66 3.73 -0.76
C PHE A 436 16.67 5.12 -1.37
N TYR A 437 15.99 5.34 -2.50
CA TYR A 437 16.00 6.63 -3.17
C TYR A 437 14.69 6.97 -3.89
N ASP A 438 14.39 8.26 -3.98
CA ASP A 438 13.48 8.84 -4.97
C ASP A 438 14.02 10.20 -5.47
N TYR A 439 13.17 10.95 -6.18
CA TYR A 439 13.46 12.29 -6.65
C TYR A 439 12.52 13.29 -5.95
N GLU A 440 13.10 14.24 -5.22
CA GLU A 440 12.42 15.38 -4.61
C GLU A 440 12.87 16.66 -5.32
N ASP A 441 11.94 17.46 -5.87
CA ASP A 441 12.25 18.70 -6.59
C ASP A 441 13.39 18.58 -7.64
N GLU A 442 13.35 17.50 -8.44
CA GLU A 442 14.36 17.13 -9.46
C GLU A 442 15.74 16.73 -8.89
N GLN A 443 15.91 16.73 -7.56
CA GLN A 443 17.11 16.27 -6.88
C GLN A 443 16.99 14.80 -6.50
N LEU A 444 18.09 14.05 -6.68
CA LEU A 444 18.17 12.67 -6.21
C LEU A 444 18.39 12.69 -4.70
N VAL A 445 17.49 12.06 -3.96
CA VAL A 445 17.57 11.96 -2.51
C VAL A 445 17.65 10.50 -2.08
N PHE A 446 18.54 10.22 -1.13
CA PHE A 446 18.69 8.91 -0.51
C PHE A 446 18.06 8.93 0.88
N HIS A 447 17.37 7.86 1.25
CA HIS A 447 16.73 7.66 2.54
C HIS A 447 17.38 6.48 3.24
N PHE A 448 17.97 6.77 4.40
CA PHE A 448 18.61 5.78 5.26
C PHE A 448 17.72 5.52 6.47
N PRO A 449 17.67 4.28 6.98
CA PRO A 449 17.11 4.04 8.30
C PRO A 449 17.86 4.82 9.37
N SER A 450 17.13 5.26 10.40
CA SER A 450 17.70 5.64 11.69
C SER A 450 17.83 4.41 12.60
N GLU A 451 18.62 4.50 13.66
CA GLU A 451 18.56 3.51 14.72
C GLU A 451 17.14 3.46 15.32
N PRO A 452 16.52 2.26 15.44
CA PRO A 452 15.19 2.16 16.00
C PRO A 452 15.20 2.54 17.49
N PRO A 453 14.16 3.21 17.99
CA PRO A 453 13.98 3.37 19.42
C PRO A 453 13.67 2.01 20.08
N ASP A 454 13.69 1.97 21.41
CA ASP A 454 13.40 0.76 22.18
C ASP A 454 12.04 0.14 21.81
N ALA A 455 11.94 -1.18 21.96
CA ALA A 455 10.73 -1.94 21.62
C ALA A 455 9.47 -1.40 22.30
N ALA A 456 9.57 -0.94 23.55
CA ALA A 456 8.46 -0.32 24.28
C ALA A 456 7.92 0.93 23.59
N VAL A 457 8.77 1.71 22.92
CA VAL A 457 8.38 2.92 22.17
C VAL A 457 7.82 2.57 20.80
N LEU A 458 8.36 1.53 20.15
CA LEU A 458 7.90 1.07 18.83
C LEU A 458 6.56 0.31 18.90
N PHE A 459 6.41 -0.55 19.90
CA PHE A 459 5.31 -1.52 19.98
C PHE A 459 4.39 -1.29 21.18
N GLY A 460 4.69 -0.33 22.05
CA GLY A 460 3.82 0.13 23.14
C GLY A 460 3.97 -0.63 24.46
N PHE A 461 4.54 -1.83 24.44
CA PHE A 461 4.78 -2.66 25.61
C PHE A 461 6.19 -3.26 25.60
N ASP A 462 6.75 -3.47 26.79
CA ASP A 462 8.05 -4.13 27.00
C ASP A 462 7.88 -5.61 27.43
N ASP A 463 6.75 -6.23 27.09
CA ASP A 463 6.55 -7.67 27.34
C ASP A 463 7.24 -8.48 26.24
N HIS A 464 8.18 -9.33 26.67
CA HIS A 464 9.00 -10.15 25.79
C HIS A 464 8.19 -10.93 24.75
N ASP A 465 7.12 -11.62 25.17
CA ASP A 465 6.35 -12.50 24.29
C ASP A 465 5.58 -11.68 23.25
N TYR A 466 5.02 -10.53 23.65
CA TYR A 466 4.36 -9.62 22.71
C TYR A 466 5.33 -8.99 21.70
N VAL A 467 6.52 -8.54 22.16
CA VAL A 467 7.53 -7.97 21.27
C VAL A 467 8.02 -9.02 20.27
N ASP A 468 8.26 -10.25 20.73
CA ASP A 468 8.64 -11.37 19.86
C ASP A 468 7.54 -11.69 18.84
N PHE A 469 6.28 -11.74 19.27
CA PHE A 469 5.13 -11.92 18.38
C PHE A 469 5.08 -10.86 17.26
N VAL A 470 5.21 -9.58 17.61
CA VAL A 470 5.17 -8.48 16.62
C VAL A 470 6.37 -8.58 15.67
N ARG A 471 7.56 -8.88 16.18
CA ARG A 471 8.76 -9.08 15.34
C ARG A 471 8.60 -10.25 14.37
N LEU A 472 8.03 -11.36 14.81
CA LEU A 472 7.73 -12.50 13.95
C LEU A 472 6.75 -12.12 12.83
N CYS A 473 5.69 -11.37 13.15
CA CYS A 473 4.77 -10.84 12.15
C CYS A 473 5.48 -9.93 11.12
N LEU A 474 6.49 -9.17 11.55
CA LEU A 474 7.28 -8.26 10.73
C LEU A 474 8.56 -8.90 10.16
N THR A 475 8.63 -10.23 10.09
CA THR A 475 9.72 -10.93 9.38
C THR A 475 9.71 -10.52 7.91
N LEU A 476 10.85 -10.03 7.41
CA LEU A 476 10.97 -9.49 6.05
C LEU A 476 10.70 -10.56 4.99
N ASP A 477 11.39 -11.70 5.07
CA ASP A 477 11.14 -12.83 4.18
C ASP A 477 9.77 -13.45 4.47
N ALA A 478 8.86 -13.31 3.49
CA ALA A 478 7.51 -13.83 3.55
C ALA A 478 7.45 -15.36 3.69
N ALA A 479 8.48 -16.09 3.22
CA ALA A 479 8.56 -17.55 3.36
C ALA A 479 8.92 -17.99 4.78
N LEU A 480 9.63 -17.13 5.53
CA LEU A 480 9.99 -17.38 6.94
C LEU A 480 8.94 -16.82 7.92
N ARG A 481 8.09 -15.90 7.47
CA ARG A 481 7.01 -15.31 8.28
C ARG A 481 5.98 -16.39 8.66
N PRO A 482 5.64 -16.55 9.96
CA PRO A 482 4.75 -17.61 10.40
C PRO A 482 3.31 -17.40 9.90
N SER A 483 2.63 -18.51 9.64
CA SER A 483 1.21 -18.51 9.27
C SER A 483 0.31 -18.12 10.45
N ALA A 484 -0.95 -17.75 10.15
CA ALA A 484 -1.95 -17.47 11.18
C ALA A 484 -2.15 -18.66 12.14
N ALA A 485 -2.10 -19.89 11.62
CA ALA A 485 -2.23 -21.10 12.41
C ALA A 485 -1.07 -21.28 13.40
N GLN A 486 0.17 -21.04 12.96
CA GLN A 486 1.35 -21.13 13.83
C GLN A 486 1.36 -20.04 14.91
N LEU A 487 0.94 -18.82 14.55
CA LEU A 487 0.89 -17.70 15.49
C LEU A 487 -0.16 -17.86 16.59
N LEU A 488 -1.24 -18.62 16.36
CA LEU A 488 -2.21 -18.94 17.40
C LEU A 488 -1.62 -19.76 18.56
N ASP A 489 -0.54 -20.50 18.29
CA ASP A 489 0.19 -21.31 19.28
C ASP A 489 1.37 -20.56 19.91
N HIS A 490 1.58 -19.29 19.53
CA HIS A 490 2.68 -18.46 20.05
C HIS A 490 2.54 -18.20 21.56
N PRO A 491 3.63 -18.11 22.36
CA PRO A 491 3.58 -17.82 23.79
C PRO A 491 2.75 -16.58 24.18
N PHE A 492 2.86 -15.50 23.39
CA PHE A 492 2.02 -14.31 23.54
C PHE A 492 0.53 -14.65 23.54
N LEU A 493 0.10 -15.65 22.76
CA LEU A 493 -1.29 -16.08 22.68
C LEU A 493 -1.61 -17.28 23.56
N THR A 494 -0.68 -17.96 24.19
CA THR A 494 -1.01 -19.06 25.11
C THR A 494 -0.92 -18.65 26.58
N LYS A 495 -0.16 -17.61 26.89
CA LYS A 495 0.00 -17.02 28.23
C LYS A 495 -1.26 -16.28 28.67
N LYS A 496 -1.51 -16.22 29.98
CA LYS A 496 -2.57 -15.38 30.55
C LYS A 496 -1.99 -14.05 31.01
N TYR A 497 -2.57 -12.95 30.53
CA TYR A 497 -2.29 -11.60 31.01
C TYR A 497 -3.37 -11.18 32.00
N ALA A 498 -3.01 -10.37 32.99
CA ALA A 498 -3.98 -9.79 33.91
C ALA A 498 -4.84 -8.77 33.15
N GLU A 499 -6.16 -8.82 33.39
CA GLU A 499 -7.14 -7.93 32.74
C GLU A 499 -7.01 -6.47 33.17
#